data_AF-A0A934KF88-F1
#
_entry.id   AF-A0A934KF88-F1
#
_cell.length_a   1.000
_cell.length_b   1.000
_cell.length_c   1.000
_cell.angle_alpha   90.00
_cell.angle_beta   90.00
_cell.angle_gamma   90.00
#
_symmetry.space_group_name_H-M   'P 1'
#
loop_
_entity.id
_entity.type
_entity.pdbx_description
1 polymer ?
#
loop_
_entity_poly.entity_id
_entity_poly.type
_entity_poly.pdbx_seq_one_letter_code
_entity_poly.pdbx_strand_id
1 'polypeptide(L)' 'MLKTSVYLSEEDADSLRRAAEATGITQSDLIREGIRQVVAAHCGRRRTFHSMGQGINQAAGPARHWTATEVYEKTRGRR' A
#
# COMPACT_ATOMS: atom_id res chain seq x y z
N MET A 1 9.77 13.90 -17.68
CA MET A 1 10.79 13.11 -16.97
C MET A 1 11.89 14.05 -16.50
N LEU A 2 12.34 13.92 -15.26
CA LEU A 2 13.54 14.61 -14.77
C LEU A 2 14.76 13.71 -15.03
N LYS A 3 15.84 14.28 -15.57
CA LYS A 3 17.10 13.55 -15.75
C LYS A 3 17.83 13.52 -14.41
N THR A 4 18.19 12.33 -13.96
CA THR A 4 18.95 12.11 -12.73
C THR A 4 20.14 11.23 -13.06
N SER A 5 21.31 11.59 -12.54
CA SER A 5 22.52 10.75 -12.59
C SER A 5 22.71 10.11 -11.22
N VAL A 6 23.02 8.82 -11.22
CA VAL A 6 23.30 8.04 -10.01
C VAL A 6 24.66 7.37 -10.17
N TYR A 7 25.39 7.26 -9.06
CA TYR A 7 26.62 6.49 -9.01
C TYR A 7 26.29 5.06 -8.56
N LEU A 8 26.86 4.08 -9.26
CA LEU A 8 26.74 2.66 -8.94
C LEU A 8 28.13 2.09 -8.70
N SER A 9 28.21 1.04 -7.89
CA SER A 9 29.42 0.21 -7.86
C SER A 9 29.60 -0.48 -9.22
N GLU A 10 30.82 -0.92 -9.52
CA GLU A 10 31.09 -1.69 -10.75
C GLU A 10 30.26 -2.97 -10.79
N GLU A 11 30.13 -3.65 -9.64
CA GLU A 11 29.33 -4.87 -9.49
C GLU A 11 27.83 -4.63 -9.77
N ASP A 12 27.28 -3.53 -9.23
CA ASP A 12 25.88 -3.17 -9.47
C ASP A 12 25.63 -2.79 -10.93
N ALA A 13 26.56 -2.06 -11.55
CA ALA A 13 26.48 -1.68 -12.95
C ALA A 13 26.50 -2.92 -13.86
N ASP A 14 27.37 -3.88 -13.57
CA ASP A 14 27.45 -5.14 -14.30
C ASP A 14 26.20 -6.00 -14.12
N SER A 15 25.69 -6.07 -12.88
CA SER A 15 24.46 -6.79 -12.57
C SER A 15 23.25 -6.18 -13.29
N LEU A 16 23.14 -4.85 -13.29
CA LEU A 16 22.08 -4.13 -13.99
C LEU A 16 22.16 -4.33 -15.50
N ARG A 17 23.36 -4.33 -16.07
CA ARG A 17 23.58 -4.63 -17.50
C ARG A 17 23.11 -6.03 -17.86
N ARG A 18 23.52 -7.05 -17.10
CA ARG A 18 23.10 -8.44 -17.32
C ARG A 18 21.59 -8.61 -17.21
N ALA A 19 20.96 -7.94 -16.24
CA ALA A 19 19.50 -7.95 -16.08
C ALA A 19 18.78 -7.31 -17.28
N ALA A 20 19.30 -6.19 -17.80
CA ALA A 20 18.77 -5.54 -18.99
C ALA A 20 18.87 -6.45 -20.23
N GLU A 21 20.01 -7.11 -20.43
CA GLU A 21 20.22 -8.06 -21.52
C GLU A 21 19.28 -9.27 -21.43
N ALA A 22 19.12 -9.85 -20.24
CA ALA A 22 18.27 -11.02 -20.03
C ALA A 22 16.77 -10.71 -20.19
N THR A 23 16.34 -9.49 -19.86
CA THR A 23 14.91 -9.10 -19.89
C THR A 23 14.51 -8.36 -21.17
N GLY A 24 15.48 -7.84 -21.93
CA GLY A 24 15.24 -6.91 -23.04
C GLY A 24 14.74 -5.53 -22.60
N ILE A 25 14.77 -5.22 -21.30
CA ILE A 25 14.32 -3.94 -20.73
C ILE A 25 15.52 -3.01 -20.58
N THR A 26 15.32 -1.70 -20.81
CA THR A 26 16.42 -0.74 -20.64
C THR A 26 16.85 -0.63 -19.18
N GLN A 27 18.14 -0.39 -18.93
CA GLN A 27 18.67 -0.21 -17.57
C GLN A 27 17.93 0.91 -16.81
N SER A 28 17.55 1.99 -17.50
CA SER A 28 16.79 3.10 -16.90
C SER A 28 15.39 2.68 -16.45
N ASP A 29 14.73 1.80 -17.21
CA ASP A 29 13.39 1.30 -16.85
C ASP A 29 13.47 0.31 -15.68
N LEU A 30 14.51 -0.52 -15.64
CA LEU A 30 14.80 -1.39 -14.49
C LEU A 30 15.06 -0.58 -13.21
N ILE A 31 15.85 0.50 -13.29
CA ILE A 31 16.05 1.41 -12.15
C ILE A 31 14.72 2.00 -11.68
N ARG A 32 13.87 2.48 -12.59
CA ARG A 32 12.55 3.03 -12.23
C ARG A 32 11.66 1.98 -11.57
N GLU A 33 11.70 0.73 -12.05
CA GLU A 33 10.95 -0.36 -11.45
C GLU A 33 11.44 -0.69 -10.04
N GLY A 34 12.76 -0.81 -9.85
CA GLY A 34 13.35 -0.99 -8.52
C GLY A 34 12.96 0.14 -7.55
N ILE A 35 13.03 1.40 -8.00
CA ILE A 35 12.58 2.56 -7.19
C ILE A 35 11.10 2.40 -6.80
N ARG A 36 10.22 2.05 -7.74
CA ARG A 36 8.79 1.86 -7.45
C ARG A 36 8.56 0.77 -6.41
N GLN A 37 9.26 -0.36 -6.52
CA GLN A 37 9.15 -1.47 -5.58
C GLN A 37 9.63 -1.07 -4.18
N VAL A 38 10.79 -0.40 -4.07
CA VAL A 38 11.33 0.07 -2.79
C VAL A 38 10.39 1.09 -2.14
N VAL A 39 9.89 2.06 -2.91
CA VAL A 39 8.93 3.06 -2.42
C VAL A 39 7.62 2.41 -2.00
N ALA A 40 7.09 1.46 -2.76
CA ALA A 40 5.87 0.74 -2.37
C ALA A 40 6.06 -0.04 -1.06
N ALA A 41 7.22 -0.66 -0.86
CA ALA A 41 7.52 -1.43 0.35
C ALA A 41 7.67 -0.55 1.60
N HIS A 42 8.31 0.62 1.48
CA HIS A 42 8.66 1.47 2.64
C HIS A 42 7.71 2.64 2.86
N CYS A 43 7.07 3.12 1.78
CA CYS A 43 6.14 4.24 1.80
C CYS A 43 4.70 3.78 1.53
N GLY A 44 4.45 2.47 1.56
CA GLY A 44 3.13 1.86 1.37
C GLY A 44 2.06 2.61 2.14
N ARG A 45 0.99 3.01 1.42
CA ARG A 45 -0.15 3.81 1.90
C ARG A 45 -0.47 3.44 3.35
N ARG A 46 -0.48 4.46 4.23
CA ARG A 46 -1.14 4.43 5.54
C ARG A 46 -2.41 3.59 5.35
N ARG A 47 -2.51 2.41 5.99
CA ARG A 47 -3.69 1.55 5.88
C ARG A 47 -4.89 2.35 6.34
N THR A 48 -5.58 3.01 5.42
CA THR A 48 -6.87 3.61 5.68
C THR A 48 -7.83 2.45 5.75
N PHE A 49 -8.09 1.99 6.97
CA PHE A 49 -9.14 1.03 7.20
C PHE A 49 -10.42 1.62 6.59
N HIS A 50 -11.00 0.95 5.59
CA HIS A 50 -12.11 1.51 4.80
C HIS A 50 -13.35 1.87 5.64
N SER A 51 -13.41 1.44 6.92
CA SER A 51 -14.48 1.77 7.85
C SER A 51 -14.24 3.04 8.68
N MET A 52 -13.04 3.62 8.70
CA MET A 52 -12.79 4.90 9.39
C MET A 52 -13.40 6.05 8.57
N GLY A 53 -14.70 6.27 8.75
CA GLY A 53 -15.50 7.30 8.07
C GLY A 53 -16.93 6.85 7.79
N GLN A 54 -17.17 5.54 7.60
CA GLN A 54 -18.49 4.96 7.35
C GLN A 54 -19.39 4.92 8.60
N GLY A 55 -18.82 5.11 9.79
CA GLY A 55 -19.57 5.25 11.04
C GLY A 55 -20.09 6.66 11.31
N ILE A 56 -19.65 7.66 10.53
CA ILE A 56 -20.11 9.06 10.63
C ILE A 56 -21.28 9.24 9.65
N ASN A 57 -22.34 8.43 9.81
CA ASN A 57 -23.58 8.73 9.11
C ASN A 57 -24.23 9.92 9.82
N GLN A 58 -24.14 11.11 9.22
CA GLN A 58 -24.82 12.34 9.67
C GLN A 58 -26.36 12.26 9.60
N ALA A 59 -26.91 11.13 9.11
CA ALA A 59 -28.34 10.93 8.90
C ALA A 59 -29.05 10.12 10.00
N ALA A 60 -28.31 9.59 10.98
CA ALA A 60 -28.92 8.96 12.16
C ALA A 60 -28.82 9.93 13.34
N GLY A 61 -29.86 10.04 14.16
CA GLY A 61 -29.87 10.83 15.39
C GLY A 61 -28.74 10.46 16.38
N PRO A 62 -28.79 10.92 17.64
CA PRO A 62 -27.69 10.68 18.59
C PRO A 62 -27.28 9.21 18.58
N ALA A 63 -25.98 8.97 18.42
CA ALA A 63 -25.43 7.63 18.22
C ALA A 63 -25.99 6.70 19.29
N ARG A 64 -26.93 5.83 18.91
CA ARG A 64 -27.51 4.88 19.85
C ARG A 64 -26.37 3.97 20.30
N HIS A 65 -25.98 4.10 21.57
CA HIS A 65 -25.00 3.22 22.16
C HIS A 65 -25.64 1.84 22.32
N TRP A 66 -25.02 0.84 21.70
CA TRP A 66 -25.39 -0.54 21.91
C TRP A 66 -24.74 -1.02 23.19
N THR A 67 -25.53 -1.64 24.07
CA THR A 67 -24.99 -2.40 25.19
C THR A 67 -24.40 -3.73 24.69
N ALA A 68 -23.45 -4.30 25.43
CA ALA A 68 -22.86 -5.58 25.07
C ALA A 68 -23.92 -6.70 24.93
N THR A 69 -24.96 -6.66 25.77
CA THR A 69 -26.09 -7.59 25.73
C THR A 69 -26.90 -7.45 24.46
N GLU A 70 -27.21 -6.23 24.00
CA GLU A 70 -27.96 -6.01 22.76
C GLU A 70 -27.19 -6.50 21.52
N VAL A 71 -25.87 -6.33 21.49
CA VAL A 71 -25.03 -6.87 20.41
C VAL A 71 -25.06 -8.39 20.43
N TYR A 72 -24.95 -9.00 21.60
CA TYR A 72 -24.99 -10.45 21.76
C TYR A 72 -26.34 -11.03 21.31
N GLU A 73 -27.45 -10.48 21.79
CA GLU A 73 -28.80 -10.92 21.41
C GLU A 73 -29.05 -10.79 19.90
N LYS A 74 -28.62 -9.69 19.27
CA LYS A 74 -28.78 -9.50 17.82
C LYS A 74 -27.97 -10.49 16.99
N THR A 75 -26.75 -10.80 17.43
CA THR A 75 -25.83 -11.64 16.64
C THR A 75 -26.04 -13.14 16.84
N ARG A 76 -26.50 -13.54 18.03
CA ARG A 76 -26.71 -14.95 18.39
C ARG A 76 -28.18 -15.37 18.39
N GLY A 77 -29.12 -14.43 18.29
CA GLY A 77 -30.55 -14.66 18.47
C GLY A 77 -30.91 -14.81 19.95
N ARG A 78 -32.11 -14.35 20.34
CA ARG A 78 -32.66 -14.68 21.67
C ARG A 78 -32.95 -16.18 21.71
N ARG A 79 -32.39 -16.86 22.72
CA ARG A 79 -32.90 -18.16 23.13
C ARG A 79 -34.25 -18.02 23.80
#